data_AF-A0A7Y4TQ36-F1
#
_entry.id   AF-A0A7Y4TQ36-F1
#
_cell.length_a   1.000
_cell.length_b   1.000
_cell.length_c   1.000
_cell.angle_alpha   90.00
_cell.angle_beta   90.00
_cell.angle_gamma   90.00
#
_symmetry.space_group_name_H-M   'P 1'
#
loop_
_entity.id
_entity.type
_entity.pdbx_description
1 polymer ?
#
loop_
_entity_poly.entity_id
_entity_poly.type
_entity_poly.pdbx_seq_one_letter_code
_entity_poly.pdbx_strand_id
1 'polypeptide(L)'
;MENNQEFKPHVAGRYEQWLLGRADAKTREAFDAFTMALQSGEIPLPSTAPSNPARSGGVNYAPNSDFRYSDMAYTVPGTLPGTAGDTNHECFGFFRQQELVDLTLDAAHALKGSGHSLYAANEGADAKIPIWDRTNGQLVWGAAAAPGYDIALQLRNNHIKPGELWYIHFILGAMTADLVPSDLEMYCGIWHKTASEEGWIEGSNFVLDHEIVGIKGTKELNYMVVAVNDSGNTLYSQILNVTDAPDGFDTANDLPGNSISYPRVTYNSAQSGGFIQFKIYREDVAAGNFWQVADIRGTNNFVFDDFGARVNMTPQPALPTPAVENEQALAYSRGLDVGAQGSSLIVNQFTLRIPANYNLSDTLPFSQWLRFGFTRTTAVNRQIRLDKIYLGPTYNLWSDSTFDPTDAQSSTSETSGTPIGGGGIPQDPPPPGGGGCLRFDTPVWRVDLDGEVERTPQGMIRWGDGLVSDLRGKNVVRQPIPGSARFLYRLEFENGVWFFCSKTHQMPAGANGEGRRVALLSKVGDTVWGRTNGVDGPVKLVKKTSHVFKEEQAIGTFNLTGPMKIENRRYLAGHSIDDDSAIWHYNRKPDSGWEF
;
A
#
# COMPACT_ATOMS: atom_id res chain seq x y z
N MET A 1 -9.39 -63.48 19.57
CA MET A 1 -8.62 -63.61 18.32
C MET A 1 -8.36 -62.21 17.83
N GLU A 2 -7.08 -61.86 17.78
CA GLU A 2 -6.51 -60.54 17.59
C GLU A 2 -6.72 -60.01 16.16
N ASN A 3 -6.81 -58.68 16.02
CA ASN A 3 -6.22 -57.97 14.89
C ASN A 3 -5.97 -56.51 15.29
N ASN A 4 -4.80 -56.30 15.91
CA ASN A 4 -4.12 -55.01 15.97
C ASN A 4 -3.43 -54.78 14.62
N GLN A 5 -3.80 -53.73 13.89
CA GLN A 5 -2.91 -53.12 12.91
C GLN A 5 -2.50 -51.74 13.38
N GLU A 6 -1.27 -51.67 13.90
CA GLU A 6 -0.55 -50.43 14.18
C GLU A 6 -0.37 -49.61 12.89
N PHE A 7 -0.87 -48.38 12.89
CA PHE A 7 -0.44 -47.35 11.95
C PHE A 7 0.97 -46.89 12.33
N LYS A 8 1.99 -47.27 11.54
CA LYS A 8 3.39 -46.88 11.76
C LYS A 8 3.66 -45.42 11.35
N PRO A 9 4.41 -44.63 12.16
CA PRO A 9 4.73 -43.22 11.92
C PRO A 9 5.94 -43.04 10.97
N HIS A 10 5.90 -43.63 9.77
CA HIS A 10 7.06 -43.62 8.84
C HIS A 10 6.96 -42.64 7.66
N VAL A 11 5.92 -41.81 7.58
CA VAL A 11 5.71 -40.91 6.43
C VAL A 11 6.19 -39.47 6.69
N ALA A 12 6.14 -38.97 7.93
CA ALA A 12 6.56 -37.60 8.25
C ALA A 12 8.07 -37.38 8.10
N GLY A 13 8.91 -38.29 8.63
CA GLY A 13 10.37 -38.14 8.58
C GLY A 13 11.00 -38.27 7.17
N ARG A 14 10.29 -38.87 6.20
CA ARG A 14 10.77 -38.96 4.81
C ARG A 14 10.49 -37.70 3.99
N TYR A 15 9.48 -36.91 4.36
CA TYR A 15 9.14 -35.67 3.65
C TYR A 15 10.09 -34.53 4.04
N GLU A 16 10.46 -34.42 5.31
CA GLU A 16 11.52 -33.51 5.78
C GLU A 16 12.89 -33.84 5.20
N GLN A 17 13.30 -35.12 5.19
CA GLN A 17 14.57 -35.52 4.58
C GLN A 17 14.61 -35.30 3.06
N TRP A 18 13.46 -35.36 2.37
CA TRP A 18 13.37 -35.13 0.94
C TRP A 18 13.45 -33.63 0.59
N LEU A 19 12.82 -32.75 1.37
CA LEU A 19 12.90 -31.30 1.21
C LEU A 19 14.29 -30.77 1.59
N LEU A 20 14.84 -31.23 2.72
CA LEU A 20 16.17 -30.81 3.17
C LEU A 20 17.28 -31.33 2.23
N GLY A 21 17.12 -32.50 1.61
CA GLY A 21 18.13 -33.09 0.72
C GLY A 21 18.32 -32.37 -0.63
N ARG A 22 17.39 -31.47 -1.02
CA ARG A 22 17.45 -30.72 -2.29
C ARG A 22 17.48 -29.20 -2.13
N ALA A 23 17.27 -28.70 -0.92
CA ALA A 23 17.44 -27.29 -0.59
C ALA A 23 18.93 -26.90 -0.78
N ASP A 24 19.18 -25.85 -1.55
CA ASP A 24 20.53 -25.28 -1.62
C ASP A 24 20.95 -24.71 -0.25
N ALA A 25 22.25 -24.43 -0.09
CA ALA A 25 22.79 -23.98 1.19
C ALA A 25 22.07 -22.73 1.73
N LYS A 26 21.63 -21.82 0.85
CA LYS A 26 20.89 -20.61 1.21
C LYS A 26 19.49 -20.91 1.74
N THR A 27 18.81 -21.89 1.15
CA THR A 27 17.46 -22.29 1.57
C THR A 27 17.50 -22.97 2.94
N ARG A 28 18.54 -23.76 3.23
CA ARG A 28 18.77 -24.31 4.59
C ARG A 28 19.10 -23.22 5.60
N GLU A 29 19.98 -22.28 5.25
CA GLU A 29 20.36 -21.18 6.13
C GLU A 29 19.16 -20.28 6.49
N ALA A 30 18.27 -20.01 5.52
CA ALA A 30 17.02 -19.28 5.76
C ALA A 30 16.03 -20.07 6.64
N PHE A 31 15.95 -21.39 6.47
CA PHE A 31 15.07 -22.25 7.27
C PHE A 31 15.58 -22.41 8.72
N ASP A 32 16.89 -22.56 8.90
CA ASP A 32 17.53 -22.65 10.22
C ASP A 32 17.42 -21.30 10.95
N ALA A 33 17.59 -20.17 10.25
CA ALA A 33 17.37 -18.84 10.79
C ALA A 33 15.89 -18.62 11.21
N PHE A 34 14.93 -19.06 10.38
CA PHE A 34 13.51 -19.01 10.70
C PHE A 34 13.16 -19.89 11.92
N THR A 35 13.77 -21.07 12.03
CA THR A 35 13.53 -22.01 13.14
C THR A 35 14.15 -21.50 14.45
N MET A 36 15.34 -20.91 14.39
CA MET A 36 15.97 -20.25 15.54
C MET A 36 15.19 -19.01 15.99
N ALA A 37 14.68 -18.20 15.06
CA ALA A 37 13.80 -17.06 15.35
C ALA A 37 12.50 -17.47 16.06
N LEU A 38 11.89 -18.58 15.63
CA LEU A 38 10.72 -19.18 16.28
C LEU A 38 11.00 -19.65 17.71
N GLN A 39 12.24 -20.07 18.00
CA GLN A 39 12.65 -20.54 19.32
C GLN A 39 13.10 -19.42 20.26
N SER A 40 13.72 -18.35 19.76
CA SER A 40 14.14 -17.20 20.55
C SER A 40 13.00 -16.21 20.85
N GLY A 41 11.89 -16.28 20.09
CA GLY A 41 10.83 -15.26 20.17
C GLY A 41 11.21 -13.94 19.49
N GLU A 42 12.37 -13.88 18.85
CA GLU A 42 12.80 -12.80 17.99
C GLU A 42 12.43 -13.19 16.57
N ILE A 43 11.29 -12.71 16.06
CA ILE A 43 10.95 -12.86 14.65
C ILE A 43 11.61 -11.68 13.93
N PRO A 44 12.71 -11.88 13.16
CA PRO A 44 13.23 -10.84 12.31
C PRO A 44 12.17 -10.48 11.27
N LEU A 45 12.00 -9.19 11.01
CA LEU A 45 11.14 -8.74 9.91
C LEU A 45 11.60 -9.44 8.61
N PRO A 46 10.68 -9.99 7.79
CA PRO A 46 11.08 -10.60 6.53
C PRO A 46 11.66 -9.53 5.61
N SER A 47 12.99 -9.49 5.49
CA SER A 47 13.69 -8.60 4.56
C SER A 47 13.92 -9.33 3.23
N THR A 48 13.32 -8.82 2.16
CA THR A 48 13.59 -9.30 0.80
C THR A 48 14.54 -8.35 0.09
N ALA A 49 15.61 -8.87 -0.52
CA ALA A 49 16.42 -8.10 -1.45
C ALA A 49 15.52 -7.54 -2.59
N PRO A 50 15.78 -6.33 -3.11
CA PRO A 50 14.94 -5.70 -4.10
C PRO A 50 15.08 -6.39 -5.47
N SER A 51 14.51 -7.58 -5.62
CA SER A 51 14.28 -8.15 -6.94
C SER A 51 13.09 -7.40 -7.54
N ASN A 52 13.44 -6.42 -8.38
CA ASN A 52 12.61 -5.67 -9.32
C ASN A 52 11.08 -5.86 -9.12
N PRO A 53 10.37 -4.92 -8.45
CA PRO A 53 9.01 -5.16 -8.00
C PRO A 53 8.09 -5.40 -9.20
N ALA A 54 7.56 -6.63 -9.30
CA ALA A 54 6.46 -6.89 -10.19
C ALA A 54 5.28 -6.02 -9.74
N ARG A 55 4.84 -5.09 -10.61
CA ARG A 55 3.75 -4.13 -10.39
C ARG A 55 2.36 -4.80 -10.40
N SER A 56 2.17 -5.88 -9.65
CA SER A 56 0.87 -6.49 -9.39
C SER A 56 0.46 -6.24 -7.94
N GLY A 57 0.40 -4.96 -7.57
CA GLY A 57 0.11 -4.49 -6.21
C GLY A 57 -1.34 -4.04 -6.04
N GLY A 58 -1.88 -4.10 -4.81
CA GLY A 58 -3.19 -3.53 -4.46
C GLY A 58 -3.23 -2.01 -4.59
N VAL A 59 -4.33 -1.36 -4.20
CA VAL A 59 -4.41 0.11 -4.21
C VAL A 59 -3.52 0.65 -3.08
N ASN A 60 -2.57 1.54 -3.43
CA ASN A 60 -1.79 2.29 -2.45
C ASN A 60 -2.50 3.61 -2.14
N TYR A 61 -2.75 3.84 -0.85
CA TYR A 61 -3.52 4.97 -0.32
C TYR A 61 -2.66 6.08 0.28
N ALA A 62 -1.36 5.85 0.47
CA ALA A 62 -0.44 6.93 0.80
C ALA A 62 -0.33 7.86 -0.43
N PRO A 63 -0.56 9.18 -0.33
CA PRO A 63 -0.21 10.10 -1.41
C PRO A 63 1.28 10.40 -1.42
N ASN A 64 1.83 10.77 -2.58
CA ASN A 64 3.28 11.00 -2.79
C ASN A 64 4.13 9.84 -2.25
N SER A 65 3.61 8.63 -2.48
CA SER A 65 4.08 7.35 -1.93
C SER A 65 5.37 6.87 -2.58
N ASP A 66 5.58 7.31 -3.82
CA ASP A 66 6.82 7.23 -4.55
C ASP A 66 7.33 8.66 -4.72
N PHE A 67 8.42 8.96 -4.03
CA PHE A 67 8.97 10.31 -3.96
C PHE A 67 9.47 10.85 -5.31
N ARG A 68 9.52 10.03 -6.37
CA ARG A 68 9.71 10.50 -7.75
C ARG A 68 8.55 11.36 -8.26
N TYR A 69 7.34 11.22 -7.71
CA TYR A 69 6.23 12.14 -8.01
C TYR A 69 6.36 13.46 -7.24
N SER A 70 7.09 13.47 -6.13
CA SER A 70 7.53 14.71 -5.49
C SER A 70 8.70 15.38 -6.25
N ASP A 71 9.52 14.62 -6.99
CA ASP A 71 10.54 15.14 -7.92
C ASP A 71 9.91 15.91 -9.11
N MET A 72 8.69 15.52 -9.53
CA MET A 72 7.92 16.28 -10.52
C MET A 72 7.56 17.70 -10.06
N ALA A 73 7.29 17.88 -8.77
CA ALA A 73 7.09 19.21 -8.20
C ALA A 73 8.37 20.08 -8.27
N TYR A 74 9.54 19.44 -8.44
CA TYR A 74 10.86 20.07 -8.54
C TYR A 74 11.31 20.37 -9.99
N THR A 75 10.92 19.55 -10.98
CA THR A 75 11.43 19.59 -12.37
C THR A 75 10.57 20.40 -13.36
N VAL A 76 9.42 20.96 -12.96
CA VAL A 76 8.58 21.79 -13.85
C VAL A 76 9.41 22.90 -14.52
N PRO A 77 9.50 22.95 -15.86
CA PRO A 77 10.34 23.91 -16.57
C PRO A 77 9.90 25.36 -16.31
N GLY A 78 10.78 26.16 -15.71
CA GLY A 78 10.53 27.59 -15.47
C GLY A 78 11.23 28.16 -14.24
N THR A 79 11.73 27.32 -13.34
CA THR A 79 12.37 27.82 -12.12
C THR A 79 13.74 27.18 -11.91
N LEU A 80 14.80 27.92 -12.23
CA LEU A 80 16.15 27.57 -11.79
C LEU A 80 16.22 27.66 -10.25
N PRO A 81 17.05 26.85 -9.57
CA PRO A 81 17.33 27.01 -8.14
C PRO A 81 17.67 28.48 -7.82
N GLY A 82 16.84 29.12 -6.97
CA GLY A 82 16.98 30.54 -6.60
C GLY A 82 16.12 31.54 -7.39
N THR A 83 15.29 31.09 -8.34
CA THR A 83 14.32 31.92 -9.07
C THR A 83 12.86 31.46 -8.92
N ALA A 84 12.64 30.29 -8.31
CA ALA A 84 11.35 29.75 -7.94
C ALA A 84 10.80 30.40 -6.67
N GLY A 85 9.48 30.58 -6.57
CA GLY A 85 8.84 30.86 -5.28
C GLY A 85 9.01 29.70 -4.29
N ASP A 86 8.76 29.99 -3.02
CA ASP A 86 8.91 29.07 -1.88
C ASP A 86 8.22 27.70 -2.03
N THR A 87 7.09 27.66 -2.73
CA THR A 87 6.29 26.46 -2.93
C THR A 87 7.00 25.33 -3.69
N ASN A 88 8.06 25.61 -4.46
CA ASN A 88 8.82 24.56 -5.19
C ASN A 88 9.85 23.86 -4.28
N HIS A 89 9.94 24.25 -3.01
CA HIS A 89 10.82 23.65 -2.02
C HIS A 89 10.07 22.82 -0.97
N GLU A 90 8.74 22.68 -1.10
CA GLU A 90 7.88 21.91 -0.19
C GLU A 90 7.59 20.51 -0.76
N CYS A 91 7.57 19.49 0.10
CA CYS A 91 7.04 18.17 -0.25
C CYS A 91 5.53 18.16 0.01
N PHE A 92 4.74 18.01 -1.06
CA PHE A 92 3.29 18.14 -0.96
C PHE A 92 2.66 17.07 -0.05
N GLY A 93 1.80 17.49 0.89
CA GLY A 93 1.06 16.59 1.79
C GLY A 93 1.88 15.96 2.91
N PHE A 94 3.18 16.21 2.97
CA PHE A 94 4.07 15.78 4.04
C PHE A 94 4.29 16.92 5.04
N PHE A 95 4.07 16.64 6.31
CA PHE A 95 4.27 17.58 7.39
C PHE A 95 5.21 16.99 8.42
N ARG A 96 6.12 17.82 8.95
CA ARG A 96 6.87 17.45 10.15
C ARG A 96 6.00 17.78 11.36
N GLN A 97 6.05 16.94 12.38
CA GLN A 97 5.35 17.21 13.63
C GLN A 97 6.29 16.93 14.79
N GLN A 98 6.08 17.63 15.90
CA GLN A 98 6.74 17.24 17.14
C GLN A 98 6.07 15.98 17.67
N GLU A 99 6.89 15.09 18.23
CA GLU A 99 6.38 13.87 18.85
C GLU A 99 5.41 14.22 19.99
N LEU A 100 4.26 13.54 20.05
CA LEU A 100 3.23 13.71 21.10
C LEU A 100 2.50 15.07 21.12
N VAL A 101 2.57 15.86 20.04
CA VAL A 101 1.81 17.10 19.87
C VAL A 101 0.73 16.91 18.79
N ASP A 102 -0.38 17.65 18.90
CA ASP A 102 -1.45 17.74 17.89
C ASP A 102 -0.88 18.13 16.52
N LEU A 103 -1.48 17.62 15.44
CA LEU A 103 -1.06 17.92 14.07
C LEU A 103 -1.27 19.38 13.74
N THR A 104 -0.19 20.01 13.28
CA THR A 104 -0.22 21.32 12.67
C THR A 104 0.02 21.18 11.16
N LEU A 105 -0.99 21.51 10.35
CA LEU A 105 -0.98 21.29 8.89
C LEU A 105 -0.86 22.60 8.10
N ASP A 106 -0.20 23.59 8.68
CA ASP A 106 0.07 24.84 7.97
C ASP A 106 1.33 24.74 7.10
N ALA A 107 1.51 25.73 6.23
CA ALA A 107 2.71 25.81 5.39
C ALA A 107 4.00 25.91 6.24
N ALA A 108 3.94 26.38 7.48
CA ALA A 108 5.14 26.45 8.32
C ALA A 108 5.63 25.05 8.69
N HIS A 109 4.74 24.08 8.90
CA HIS A 109 5.03 22.69 9.29
C HIS A 109 5.14 21.71 8.11
N ALA A 110 4.90 22.17 6.88
CA ALA A 110 5.18 21.37 5.69
C ALA A 110 6.66 20.95 5.65
N LEU A 111 6.92 19.74 5.15
CA LEU A 111 8.27 19.23 4.97
C LEU A 111 8.95 19.97 3.82
N LYS A 112 10.18 20.46 4.05
CA LYS A 112 10.87 21.36 3.11
C LYS A 112 12.28 20.90 2.78
N GLY A 113 12.74 21.31 1.60
CA GLY A 113 14.11 21.13 1.13
C GLY A 113 15.05 22.25 1.54
N SER A 114 16.35 21.96 1.49
CA SER A 114 17.40 22.94 1.77
C SER A 114 17.32 24.12 0.80
N GLY A 115 17.04 25.31 1.32
CA GLY A 115 16.96 26.57 0.55
C GLY A 115 15.58 27.24 0.44
N HIS A 116 14.53 26.70 1.05
CA HIS A 116 13.23 27.39 1.16
C HIS A 116 13.32 28.65 2.06
N SER A 117 12.57 29.73 1.79
CA SER A 117 12.62 30.94 2.64
C SER A 117 12.15 30.71 4.08
N LEU A 118 11.06 29.94 4.28
CA LEU A 118 10.54 29.53 5.58
C LEU A 118 11.38 28.45 6.28
N TYR A 119 12.36 27.86 5.60
CA TYR A 119 13.37 27.00 6.25
C TYR A 119 14.33 27.82 7.13
N ALA A 120 14.21 29.16 7.09
CA ALA A 120 15.03 30.08 7.86
C ALA A 120 14.86 29.90 9.38
N ALA A 121 16.02 29.81 10.05
CA ALA A 121 16.28 29.69 11.48
C ALA A 121 16.06 28.30 12.10
N ASN A 122 14.86 27.72 12.15
CA ASN A 122 14.62 26.56 13.03
C ASN A 122 14.83 25.19 12.36
N GLU A 123 14.44 25.00 11.10
CA GLU A 123 14.62 23.74 10.36
C GLU A 123 16.08 23.51 9.90
N GLY A 124 16.77 24.61 9.60
CA GLY A 124 18.20 24.60 9.29
C GLY A 124 19.11 24.48 10.52
N ALA A 125 18.67 24.94 11.70
CA ALA A 125 19.45 24.87 12.93
C ALA A 125 19.20 23.59 13.74
N ASP A 126 17.97 23.06 13.73
CA ASP A 126 17.67 21.77 14.35
C ASP A 126 17.85 20.64 13.33
N ALA A 127 19.03 20.04 13.37
CA ALA A 127 19.40 18.94 12.49
C ALA A 127 18.51 17.68 12.66
N LYS A 128 17.66 17.61 13.68
CA LYS A 128 16.72 16.51 13.93
C LYS A 128 15.47 16.56 13.05
N ILE A 129 15.14 17.74 12.51
CA ILE A 129 13.96 17.90 11.66
C ILE A 129 14.17 17.12 10.35
N PRO A 130 13.20 16.26 9.95
CA PRO A 130 13.24 15.60 8.66
C PRO A 130 13.31 16.61 7.51
N ILE A 131 14.01 16.25 6.44
CA ILE A 131 14.20 17.09 5.26
C ILE A 131 13.76 16.36 4.01
N TRP A 132 13.16 17.11 3.11
CA TRP A 132 12.96 16.69 1.73
C TRP A 132 14.22 16.92 0.89
N ASP A 133 14.92 15.85 0.49
CA ASP A 133 16.01 15.94 -0.49
C ASP A 133 15.45 15.99 -1.91
N ARG A 134 15.22 17.23 -2.35
CA ARG A 134 14.73 17.55 -3.69
C ARG A 134 15.63 17.08 -4.84
N THR A 135 16.90 16.77 -4.59
CA THR A 135 17.83 16.40 -5.67
C THR A 135 17.61 14.97 -6.12
N ASN A 136 17.29 14.10 -5.17
CA ASN A 136 17.17 12.67 -5.38
C ASN A 136 15.72 12.17 -5.23
N GLY A 137 14.80 13.06 -4.85
CA GLY A 137 13.41 12.72 -4.58
C GLY A 137 13.33 11.72 -3.43
N GLN A 138 13.82 12.08 -2.25
CA GLN A 138 13.80 11.20 -1.06
C GLN A 138 13.65 12.02 0.22
N LEU A 139 13.03 11.42 1.24
CA LEU A 139 13.06 11.99 2.58
C LEU A 139 14.37 11.60 3.26
N VAL A 140 15.00 12.56 3.93
CA VAL A 140 16.18 12.35 4.76
C VAL A 140 15.88 12.70 6.21
N TRP A 141 16.17 11.77 7.12
CA TRP A 141 15.71 11.83 8.50
C TRP A 141 16.63 11.05 9.46
N GLY A 142 16.36 11.13 10.76
CA GLY A 142 17.20 10.61 11.83
C GLY A 142 17.82 11.71 12.70
N ALA A 143 17.96 11.43 13.99
CA ALA A 143 18.48 12.35 14.99
C ALA A 143 19.55 11.66 15.85
N ALA A 144 20.73 12.27 15.95
CA ALA A 144 21.86 11.79 16.78
C ALA A 144 21.61 11.97 18.29
N ALA A 145 20.64 12.80 18.65
CA ALA A 145 20.13 12.97 20.01
C ALA A 145 18.64 12.62 20.02
N ALA A 146 18.02 12.58 21.20
CA ALA A 146 16.63 12.15 21.40
C ALA A 146 15.72 12.59 20.21
N PRO A 147 15.02 11.63 19.57
CA PRO A 147 14.07 11.93 18.51
C PRO A 147 13.08 12.98 19.02
N GLY A 148 12.71 13.92 18.17
CA GLY A 148 11.77 14.98 18.55
C GLY A 148 10.83 15.39 17.43
N TYR A 149 10.99 14.78 16.24
CA TYR A 149 10.15 15.04 15.09
C TYR A 149 9.82 13.73 14.38
N ASP A 150 8.55 13.62 14.03
CA ASP A 150 7.99 12.56 13.21
C ASP A 150 7.37 13.20 11.96
N ILE A 151 6.81 12.38 11.09
CA ILE A 151 6.25 12.80 9.81
C ILE A 151 4.79 12.37 9.77
N ALA A 152 3.94 13.31 9.35
CA ALA A 152 2.53 13.06 9.10
C ALA A 152 2.23 13.24 7.61
N LEU A 153 1.53 12.26 7.05
CA LEU A 153 1.07 12.24 5.67
C LEU A 153 -0.46 12.19 5.66
N GLN A 154 -1.11 13.26 5.18
CA GLN A 154 -2.56 13.32 5.16
C GLN A 154 -3.14 12.37 4.11
N LEU A 155 -4.09 11.52 4.52
CA LEU A 155 -4.79 10.65 3.57
C LEU A 155 -5.85 11.44 2.81
N ARG A 156 -5.98 11.13 1.52
CA ARG A 156 -6.89 11.81 0.58
C ARG A 156 -8.37 11.64 0.90
N ASN A 157 -8.76 10.62 1.65
CA ASN A 157 -10.09 10.48 2.25
C ASN A 157 -9.97 9.63 3.53
N ASN A 158 -11.06 9.53 4.28
CA ASN A 158 -11.17 8.62 5.41
C ASN A 158 -11.38 7.17 4.92
N HIS A 159 -10.34 6.59 4.31
CA HIS A 159 -10.40 5.25 3.72
C HIS A 159 -10.22 4.12 4.72
N ILE A 160 -9.60 4.40 5.87
CA ILE A 160 -9.30 3.41 6.90
C ILE A 160 -10.58 3.15 7.69
N LYS A 161 -11.10 1.92 7.64
CA LYS A 161 -12.36 1.55 8.28
C LYS A 161 -12.14 0.64 9.50
N PRO A 162 -13.12 0.59 10.42
CA PRO A 162 -13.03 -0.25 11.61
C PRO A 162 -12.88 -1.73 11.25
N GLY A 163 -12.03 -2.44 12.00
CA GLY A 163 -11.82 -3.88 11.85
C GLY A 163 -11.00 -4.29 10.64
N GLU A 164 -10.49 -3.36 9.83
CA GLU A 164 -9.64 -3.68 8.69
C GLU A 164 -8.19 -3.96 9.11
N LEU A 165 -7.52 -4.80 8.31
CA LEU A 165 -6.08 -5.02 8.39
C LEU A 165 -5.41 -4.21 7.28
N TRP A 166 -4.40 -3.44 7.65
CA TRP A 166 -3.65 -2.57 6.76
C TRP A 166 -2.17 -2.91 6.81
N TYR A 167 -1.51 -2.82 5.66
CA TYR A 167 -0.10 -3.10 5.50
C TYR A 167 0.61 -1.83 5.12
N ILE A 168 1.73 -1.58 5.80
CA ILE A 168 2.64 -0.48 5.50
C ILE A 168 3.95 -1.07 5.05
N HIS A 169 4.37 -0.75 3.82
CA HIS A 169 5.71 -1.08 3.35
C HIS A 169 6.49 0.21 3.14
N PHE A 170 7.78 0.19 3.44
CA PHE A 170 8.63 1.36 3.26
C PHE A 170 10.06 0.95 2.94
N ILE A 171 10.77 1.78 2.18
CA ILE A 171 12.13 1.48 1.72
C ILE A 171 13.11 2.37 2.45
N LEU A 172 14.04 1.77 3.20
CA LEU A 172 15.07 2.49 3.94
C LEU A 172 16.47 2.23 3.37
N GLY A 173 17.32 3.25 3.49
CA GLY A 173 18.77 3.12 3.31
C GLY A 173 19.54 4.14 4.13
N ALA A 174 20.84 3.94 4.26
CA ALA A 174 21.75 4.87 4.93
C ALA A 174 22.22 5.95 3.95
N MET A 175 22.25 7.19 4.44
CA MET A 175 22.76 8.38 3.74
C MET A 175 24.24 8.62 3.97
N THR A 176 24.77 8.14 5.11
CA THR A 176 26.19 8.30 5.47
C THR A 176 26.87 6.94 5.59
N ALA A 177 28.21 6.94 5.53
CA ALA A 177 29.02 5.74 5.73
C ALA A 177 29.05 5.31 7.21
N ASP A 178 28.57 6.15 8.12
CA ASP A 178 28.51 5.84 9.54
C ASP A 178 27.57 4.67 9.77
N LEU A 179 27.95 3.81 10.71
CA LEU A 179 27.17 2.62 11.04
C LEU A 179 25.79 3.04 11.56
N VAL A 180 24.74 2.51 10.95
CA VAL A 180 23.38 2.64 11.48
C VAL A 180 23.30 1.78 12.75
N PRO A 181 22.82 2.31 13.89
CA PRO A 181 22.66 1.53 15.10
C PRO A 181 21.81 0.28 14.85
N SER A 182 22.27 -0.88 15.31
CA SER A 182 21.56 -2.15 15.14
C SER A 182 20.25 -2.23 15.92
N ASP A 183 20.07 -1.34 16.91
CA ASP A 183 18.88 -1.22 17.73
C ASP A 183 17.97 -0.07 17.28
N LEU A 184 18.14 0.47 16.07
CA LEU A 184 17.26 1.51 15.55
C LEU A 184 15.81 1.01 15.49
N GLU A 185 14.89 1.83 16.01
CA GLU A 185 13.46 1.50 16.08
C GLU A 185 12.61 2.67 15.56
N MET A 186 11.52 2.36 14.88
CA MET A 186 10.48 3.27 14.40
C MET A 186 9.10 2.82 14.84
N TYR A 187 8.17 3.77 14.85
CA TYR A 187 6.75 3.52 14.86
C TYR A 187 6.09 3.98 13.58
N CYS A 188 4.95 3.37 13.26
CA CYS A 188 4.02 3.88 12.26
C CYS A 188 2.59 3.62 12.67
N GLY A 189 1.66 4.49 12.31
CA GLY A 189 0.26 4.32 12.70
C GLY A 189 -0.69 5.22 11.92
N ILE A 190 -1.98 5.00 12.12
CA ILE A 190 -3.03 5.88 11.60
C ILE A 190 -3.49 6.82 12.72
N TRP A 191 -3.29 8.10 12.49
CA TRP A 191 -3.75 9.19 13.31
C TRP A 191 -5.07 9.73 12.76
N HIS A 192 -5.95 10.22 13.62
CA HIS A 192 -7.20 10.85 13.20
C HIS A 192 -7.57 12.06 14.05
N LYS A 193 -8.51 12.85 13.55
CA LYS A 193 -9.05 14.01 14.22
C LYS A 193 -10.58 13.94 14.20
N THR A 194 -11.16 14.08 15.37
CA THR A 194 -12.60 14.18 15.57
C THR A 194 -12.96 15.62 15.95
N ALA A 195 -14.24 15.87 16.25
CA ALA A 195 -14.67 17.17 16.76
C ALA A 195 -14.17 17.45 18.19
N SER A 196 -13.86 16.42 18.98
CA SER A 196 -13.50 16.52 20.38
C SER A 196 -12.03 16.26 20.66
N GLU A 197 -11.35 15.49 19.81
CA GLU A 197 -9.99 15.03 20.09
C GLU A 197 -9.17 14.78 18.83
N GLU A 198 -7.88 14.60 19.04
CA GLU A 198 -6.91 14.26 18.03
C GLU A 198 -5.91 13.25 18.62
N GLY A 199 -5.63 12.17 17.88
CA GLY A 199 -4.89 11.04 18.43
C GLY A 199 -4.65 9.92 17.43
N TRP A 200 -4.02 8.83 17.89
CA TRP A 200 -4.06 7.57 17.17
C TRP A 200 -5.51 7.10 17.06
N ILE A 201 -5.87 6.48 15.92
CA ILE A 201 -7.13 5.76 15.86
C ILE A 201 -7.11 4.71 16.96
N GLU A 202 -8.03 4.86 17.90
CA GLU A 202 -8.17 3.96 19.02
C GLU A 202 -9.56 3.33 19.07
N GLY A 203 -9.64 2.23 19.80
CA GLY A 203 -10.87 1.56 20.14
C GLY A 203 -10.71 0.82 21.45
N SER A 204 -11.83 0.46 22.07
CA SER A 204 -11.79 -0.37 23.28
C SER A 204 -11.09 -1.69 23.04
N ASN A 205 -10.60 -2.29 24.12
CA ASN A 205 -10.18 -3.68 24.17
C ASN A 205 -11.13 -4.61 23.41
N PHE A 206 -10.57 -5.62 22.74
CA PHE A 206 -11.36 -6.51 21.90
C PHE A 206 -12.27 -7.39 22.75
N VAL A 207 -13.51 -7.57 22.30
CA VAL A 207 -14.59 -8.20 23.09
C VAL A 207 -14.53 -9.72 22.98
N LEU A 208 -14.18 -10.40 24.07
CA LEU A 208 -14.42 -11.83 24.26
C LEU A 208 -15.90 -12.14 24.46
N ASP A 209 -16.32 -13.30 23.96
CA ASP A 209 -17.61 -13.91 24.23
C ASP A 209 -17.40 -15.30 24.83
N HIS A 210 -18.43 -15.87 25.44
CA HIS A 210 -18.39 -17.23 25.96
C HIS A 210 -19.68 -18.01 25.75
N GLU A 211 -19.51 -19.33 25.67
CA GLU A 211 -20.58 -20.28 25.87
C GLU A 211 -20.15 -21.33 26.90
N ILE A 212 -21.09 -21.87 27.67
CA ILE A 212 -20.85 -23.07 28.46
C ILE A 212 -21.25 -24.27 27.62
N VAL A 213 -20.26 -25.07 27.22
CA VAL A 213 -20.52 -26.37 26.60
C VAL A 213 -20.83 -27.34 27.74
N GLY A 214 -21.95 -28.05 27.66
CA GLY A 214 -22.37 -29.02 28.68
C GLY A 214 -23.27 -28.41 29.76
N ILE A 215 -23.03 -28.76 31.03
CA ILE A 215 -23.84 -28.37 32.18
C ILE A 215 -23.25 -27.12 32.83
N LYS A 216 -24.09 -26.11 33.06
CA LYS A 216 -23.74 -24.88 33.79
C LYS A 216 -23.57 -25.16 35.28
N GLY A 217 -22.59 -24.50 35.90
CA GLY A 217 -22.35 -24.55 37.34
C GLY A 217 -22.68 -23.23 38.02
N THR A 218 -22.04 -22.98 39.15
CA THR A 218 -22.19 -21.74 39.94
C THR A 218 -20.89 -20.97 40.11
N LYS A 219 -19.81 -21.45 39.46
CA LYS A 219 -18.49 -20.90 39.65
C LYS A 219 -18.32 -19.62 38.85
N GLU A 220 -17.74 -18.62 39.50
CA GLU A 220 -17.39 -17.34 38.90
C GLU A 220 -15.92 -17.35 38.46
N LEU A 221 -15.70 -17.16 37.16
CA LEU A 221 -14.38 -17.09 36.55
C LEU A 221 -14.24 -15.80 35.76
N ASN A 222 -13.12 -15.12 35.90
CA ASN A 222 -12.76 -14.00 35.06
C ASN A 222 -11.69 -14.44 34.06
N TYR A 223 -11.88 -14.14 32.78
CA TYR A 223 -10.92 -14.40 31.72
C TYR A 223 -10.39 -13.10 31.15
N MET A 224 -9.10 -13.10 30.82
CA MET A 224 -8.50 -12.05 30.02
C MET A 224 -7.53 -12.67 29.02
N VAL A 225 -7.63 -12.24 27.77
CA VAL A 225 -6.81 -12.74 26.68
C VAL A 225 -5.88 -11.62 26.24
N VAL A 226 -4.60 -11.97 26.12
CA VAL A 226 -3.54 -11.10 25.67
C VAL A 226 -3.09 -11.60 24.30
N ALA A 227 -3.46 -10.88 23.24
CA ALA A 227 -3.13 -11.20 21.88
C ALA A 227 -1.83 -10.48 21.46
N VAL A 228 -0.97 -11.16 20.71
CA VAL A 228 0.26 -10.58 20.17
C VAL A 228 0.24 -10.69 18.64
N ASN A 229 0.47 -9.57 17.96
CA ASN A 229 0.55 -9.54 16.50
C ASN A 229 1.95 -9.89 15.98
N ASP A 230 2.08 -10.03 14.67
CA ASP A 230 3.34 -10.28 13.96
C ASP A 230 4.45 -9.27 14.26
N SER A 231 4.08 -8.05 14.64
CA SER A 231 4.98 -6.94 15.00
C SER A 231 5.38 -6.95 16.49
N GLY A 232 4.88 -7.91 17.28
CA GLY A 232 5.16 -8.01 18.71
C GLY A 232 4.38 -7.02 19.59
N ASN A 233 3.39 -6.31 19.04
CA ASN A 233 2.48 -5.50 19.82
C ASN A 233 1.51 -6.39 20.59
N THR A 234 1.20 -5.97 21.81
CA THR A 234 0.32 -6.70 22.70
C THR A 234 -1.01 -5.96 22.82
N LEU A 235 -2.10 -6.69 22.66
CA LEU A 235 -3.47 -6.21 22.81
C LEU A 235 -4.18 -7.02 23.87
N TYR A 236 -5.01 -6.34 24.66
CA TYR A 236 -5.73 -6.92 25.78
C TYR A 236 -7.20 -7.03 25.43
N SER A 237 -7.84 -8.10 25.89
CA SER A 237 -9.29 -8.16 25.90
C SER A 237 -9.85 -7.37 27.07
N GLN A 238 -11.16 -7.12 27.05
CA GLN A 238 -11.87 -6.83 28.29
C GLN A 238 -11.80 -8.03 29.24
N ILE A 239 -12.00 -7.79 30.55
CA ILE A 239 -12.20 -8.88 31.50
C ILE A 239 -13.57 -9.48 31.23
N LEU A 240 -13.58 -10.72 30.75
CA LEU A 240 -14.79 -11.50 30.54
C LEU A 240 -15.16 -12.18 31.85
N ASN A 241 -16.30 -11.80 32.42
CA ASN A 241 -16.85 -12.44 33.59
C ASN A 241 -17.81 -13.57 33.17
N VAL A 242 -17.50 -14.78 33.62
CA VAL A 242 -18.32 -15.99 33.45
C VAL A 242 -18.87 -16.38 34.82
N THR A 243 -20.17 -16.23 35.03
CA THR A 243 -20.81 -16.42 36.35
C THR A 243 -21.40 -17.83 36.55
N ASP A 244 -21.43 -18.65 35.51
CA ASP A 244 -22.09 -19.95 35.47
C ASP A 244 -21.15 -21.07 35.01
N ALA A 245 -19.84 -20.90 35.26
CA ALA A 245 -18.85 -21.92 34.95
C ALA A 245 -19.10 -23.20 35.78
N PRO A 246 -18.80 -24.39 35.23
CA PRO A 246 -18.84 -25.65 35.99
C PRO A 246 -18.01 -25.57 37.27
N ASP A 247 -18.38 -26.30 38.33
CA ASP A 247 -17.73 -26.14 39.64
C ASP A 247 -16.31 -26.77 39.72
N GLY A 248 -15.85 -27.47 38.68
CA GLY A 248 -14.63 -28.30 38.69
C GLY A 248 -13.29 -27.61 38.41
N PHE A 249 -13.03 -26.37 38.85
CA PHE A 249 -11.76 -25.66 38.51
C PHE A 249 -10.70 -25.64 39.63
N ASP A 250 -10.91 -26.40 40.70
CA ASP A 250 -10.14 -26.29 41.93
C ASP A 250 -8.93 -27.21 42.02
N THR A 251 -8.96 -28.35 41.33
CA THR A 251 -7.94 -29.38 41.45
C THR A 251 -7.60 -30.03 40.11
N ALA A 252 -6.43 -30.68 40.04
CA ALA A 252 -6.07 -31.47 38.86
C ALA A 252 -6.99 -32.70 38.64
N ASN A 253 -7.76 -33.10 39.66
CA ASN A 253 -8.65 -34.26 39.60
C ASN A 253 -10.00 -33.96 38.93
N ASP A 254 -10.30 -32.69 38.66
CA ASP A 254 -11.60 -32.28 38.11
C ASP A 254 -11.68 -32.41 36.57
N LEU A 255 -10.53 -32.71 35.94
CA LEU A 255 -10.36 -32.95 34.49
C LEU A 255 -11.42 -33.86 33.84
N PRO A 256 -11.79 -35.04 34.42
CA PRO A 256 -12.80 -35.92 33.82
C PRO A 256 -14.20 -35.29 33.76
N GLY A 257 -14.58 -34.51 34.78
CA GLY A 257 -15.85 -33.78 34.81
C GLY A 257 -15.87 -32.61 33.82
N ASN A 258 -14.77 -31.88 33.77
CA ASN A 258 -14.65 -30.70 32.89
C ASN A 258 -14.51 -31.05 31.41
N SER A 259 -14.08 -32.28 31.08
CA SER A 259 -14.01 -32.74 29.68
C SER A 259 -15.38 -32.81 28.98
N ILE A 260 -16.47 -32.79 29.76
CA ILE A 260 -17.85 -32.85 29.28
C ILE A 260 -18.56 -31.51 29.47
N SER A 261 -18.18 -30.74 30.49
CA SER A 261 -18.73 -29.40 30.76
C SER A 261 -17.63 -28.37 30.96
N TYR A 262 -17.56 -27.34 30.13
CA TYR A 262 -16.48 -26.34 30.17
C TYR A 262 -16.92 -24.99 29.59
N PRO A 263 -16.34 -23.86 30.05
CA PRO A 263 -16.39 -22.60 29.36
C PRO A 263 -15.59 -22.68 28.06
N ARG A 264 -16.24 -22.34 26.95
CA ARG A 264 -15.57 -22.01 25.70
C ARG A 264 -15.51 -20.49 25.61
N VAL A 265 -14.30 -19.96 25.59
CA VAL A 265 -14.03 -18.54 25.36
C VAL A 265 -13.74 -18.35 23.88
N THR A 266 -14.44 -17.41 23.26
CA THR A 266 -14.26 -17.10 21.84
C THR A 266 -13.98 -15.63 21.64
N TYR A 267 -13.36 -15.35 20.52
CA TYR A 267 -13.29 -14.01 19.97
C TYR A 267 -13.89 -14.08 18.57
N ASN A 268 -14.99 -13.35 18.33
CA ASN A 268 -15.63 -13.35 17.03
C ASN A 268 -14.76 -12.59 16.02
N SER A 269 -13.93 -13.35 15.33
CA SER A 269 -12.87 -12.93 14.42
C SER A 269 -13.34 -12.64 13.00
N ALA A 270 -14.64 -12.42 12.75
CA ALA A 270 -15.14 -12.18 11.39
C ALA A 270 -14.40 -11.05 10.63
N GLN A 271 -13.59 -10.24 11.34
CA GLN A 271 -12.69 -9.23 10.79
C GLN A 271 -11.25 -9.29 11.34
N SER A 272 -10.82 -10.35 12.04
CA SER A 272 -9.50 -10.41 12.68
C SER A 272 -8.52 -11.37 12.01
N GLY A 273 -7.70 -10.84 11.12
CA GLY A 273 -6.39 -11.44 10.77
C GLY A 273 -5.26 -10.73 11.54
N GLY A 274 -4.10 -11.39 11.67
CA GLY A 274 -2.85 -10.73 12.07
C GLY A 274 -2.30 -11.05 13.47
N PHE A 275 -3.02 -11.79 14.31
CA PHE A 275 -2.46 -12.31 15.56
C PHE A 275 -1.67 -13.59 15.33
N ILE A 276 -0.53 -13.71 16.02
CA ILE A 276 0.34 -14.89 15.94
C ILE A 276 0.40 -15.63 17.28
N GLN A 277 -0.06 -15.02 18.37
CA GLN A 277 -0.05 -15.61 19.71
C GLN A 277 -1.19 -15.07 20.57
N PHE A 278 -1.78 -15.94 21.40
CA PHE A 278 -2.76 -15.61 22.42
C PHE A 278 -2.34 -16.23 23.76
N LYS A 279 -2.10 -15.38 24.77
CA LYS A 279 -1.92 -15.81 26.15
C LYS A 279 -3.23 -15.63 26.90
N ILE A 280 -3.71 -16.67 27.54
CA ILE A 280 -5.01 -16.67 28.21
C ILE A 280 -4.78 -16.72 29.71
N TYR A 281 -5.36 -15.75 30.40
CA TYR A 281 -5.33 -15.61 31.85
C TYR A 281 -6.71 -15.88 32.41
N ARG A 282 -6.74 -16.56 33.56
CA ARG A 282 -7.95 -16.86 34.30
C ARG A 282 -7.76 -16.50 35.76
N GLU A 283 -8.76 -15.85 36.33
CA GLU A 283 -8.93 -15.67 37.76
C GLU A 283 -10.10 -16.52 38.25
N ASP A 284 -9.86 -17.26 39.33
CA ASP A 284 -10.92 -17.85 40.14
C ASP A 284 -11.37 -16.81 41.16
N VAL A 285 -12.56 -16.22 40.96
CA VAL A 285 -13.02 -15.03 41.71
C VAL A 285 -13.17 -15.32 43.20
N ALA A 286 -13.73 -16.49 43.53
CA ALA A 286 -13.94 -16.88 44.92
C ALA A 286 -12.62 -17.17 45.64
N ALA A 287 -11.66 -17.78 44.96
CA ALA A 287 -10.38 -18.15 45.54
C ALA A 287 -9.30 -17.06 45.44
N GLY A 288 -9.51 -16.02 44.63
CA GLY A 288 -8.54 -14.96 44.35
C GLY A 288 -7.25 -15.46 43.69
N ASN A 289 -7.30 -16.60 43.00
CA ASN A 289 -6.12 -17.23 42.38
C ASN A 289 -6.05 -16.90 40.90
N PHE A 290 -4.88 -16.44 40.45
CA PHE A 290 -4.62 -16.07 39.06
C PHE A 290 -3.72 -17.08 38.37
N TRP A 291 -4.03 -17.37 37.12
CA TRP A 291 -3.30 -18.35 36.34
C TRP A 291 -3.20 -17.94 34.88
N GLN A 292 -2.07 -18.23 34.25
CA GLN A 292 -1.99 -18.35 32.80
C GLN A 292 -2.42 -19.78 32.44
N VAL A 293 -3.57 -19.92 31.78
CA VAL A 293 -4.17 -21.22 31.45
C VAL A 293 -3.73 -21.77 30.10
N ALA A 294 -3.29 -20.90 29.19
CA ALA A 294 -2.78 -21.31 27.88
C ALA A 294 -1.89 -20.24 27.22
N ASP A 295 -1.04 -20.70 26.31
CA ASP A 295 -0.26 -19.91 25.36
C ASP A 295 -0.43 -20.57 23.98
N ILE A 296 -1.33 -20.02 23.16
CA ILE A 296 -1.67 -20.56 21.84
C ILE A 296 -0.90 -19.76 20.78
N ARG A 297 -0.10 -20.43 19.95
CA ARG A 297 0.71 -19.81 18.89
C ARG A 297 0.32 -20.30 17.50
N GLY A 298 0.55 -19.48 16.49
CA GLY A 298 0.36 -19.84 15.08
C GLY A 298 -1.10 -19.97 14.64
N THR A 299 -2.03 -19.35 15.38
CA THR A 299 -3.45 -19.28 15.01
C THR A 299 -3.89 -17.84 14.84
N ASN A 300 -4.74 -17.60 13.84
CA ASN A 300 -5.42 -16.33 13.58
C ASN A 300 -6.87 -16.32 14.09
N ASN A 301 -7.41 -17.49 14.44
CA ASN A 301 -8.72 -17.64 15.06
C ASN A 301 -8.55 -18.05 16.52
N PHE A 302 -9.29 -17.38 17.40
CA PHE A 302 -9.25 -17.64 18.82
C PHE A 302 -10.55 -18.31 19.30
N VAL A 303 -10.43 -19.59 19.60
CA VAL A 303 -11.40 -20.39 20.34
C VAL A 303 -10.61 -21.17 21.38
N PHE A 304 -10.98 -21.05 22.65
CA PHE A 304 -10.33 -21.71 23.76
C PHE A 304 -11.33 -22.44 24.63
N ASP A 305 -11.14 -23.74 24.79
CA ASP A 305 -11.94 -24.60 25.64
C ASP A 305 -11.20 -24.81 26.97
N ASP A 306 -11.74 -24.26 28.06
CA ASP A 306 -11.10 -24.36 29.37
C ASP A 306 -11.55 -25.60 30.14
N PHE A 307 -10.77 -26.67 30.01
CA PHE A 307 -11.01 -27.91 30.74
C PHE A 307 -10.49 -27.89 32.20
N GLY A 308 -9.96 -26.77 32.71
CA GLY A 308 -9.58 -26.61 34.12
C GLY A 308 -8.31 -27.35 34.57
N ALA A 309 -7.51 -27.88 33.65
CA ALA A 309 -6.36 -28.72 33.94
C ALA A 309 -5.18 -27.94 34.58
N ARG A 310 -5.11 -27.88 35.91
CA ARG A 310 -4.03 -27.18 36.65
C ARG A 310 -2.60 -27.65 36.33
N VAL A 311 -2.41 -28.85 35.78
CA VAL A 311 -1.08 -29.43 35.51
C VAL A 311 -0.27 -28.63 34.48
N ASN A 312 -0.94 -27.91 33.58
CA ASN A 312 -0.29 -27.09 32.54
C ASN A 312 -0.51 -25.58 32.75
N MET A 313 -1.03 -25.18 33.90
CA MET A 313 -1.31 -23.79 34.23
C MET A 313 -0.12 -23.18 34.99
N THR A 314 0.25 -21.95 34.65
CA THR A 314 1.33 -21.24 35.35
C THR A 314 0.72 -20.25 36.34
N PRO A 315 0.99 -20.33 37.66
CA PRO A 315 0.50 -19.34 38.63
C PRO A 315 0.92 -17.92 38.25
N GLN A 316 0.04 -16.95 38.45
CA GLN A 316 0.31 -15.53 38.22
C GLN A 316 0.00 -14.73 39.49
N PRO A 317 0.67 -13.60 39.72
CA PRO A 317 0.39 -12.75 40.89
C PRO A 317 -0.91 -11.94 40.74
N ALA A 318 -1.34 -11.65 39.51
CA ALA A 318 -2.56 -10.92 39.15
C ALA A 318 -2.89 -11.16 37.67
N LEU A 319 -4.09 -10.75 37.22
CA LEU A 319 -4.32 -10.55 35.79
C LEU A 319 -3.38 -9.44 35.26
N PRO A 320 -2.77 -9.61 34.08
CA PRO A 320 -1.97 -8.55 33.47
C PRO A 320 -2.75 -7.22 33.38
N THR A 321 -2.10 -6.12 33.75
CA THR A 321 -2.68 -4.79 33.55
C THR A 321 -2.25 -4.26 32.18
N PRO A 322 -3.18 -3.79 31.33
CA PRO A 322 -2.83 -3.13 30.09
C PRO A 322 -1.94 -1.92 30.38
N ALA A 323 -0.81 -1.80 29.67
CA ALA A 323 0.00 -0.57 29.71
C ALA A 323 -0.69 0.61 28.99
N VAL A 324 -1.63 0.28 28.09
CA VAL A 324 -2.49 1.22 27.35
C VAL A 324 -3.90 0.64 27.41
N GLU A 325 -4.90 1.43 27.78
CA GLU A 325 -6.27 0.94 28.01
C GLU A 325 -7.04 0.61 26.71
N ASN A 326 -6.56 1.10 25.55
CA ASN A 326 -7.22 1.03 24.26
C ASN A 326 -6.36 0.36 23.17
N GLU A 327 -6.99 -0.39 22.27
CA GLU A 327 -6.38 -0.87 21.03
C GLU A 327 -6.11 0.33 20.13
N GLN A 328 -4.86 0.52 19.69
CA GLN A 328 -4.46 1.62 18.80
C GLN A 328 -4.01 1.08 17.44
N ALA A 329 -4.34 1.80 16.37
CA ALA A 329 -3.86 1.55 15.02
C ALA A 329 -2.39 1.97 14.84
N LEU A 330 -1.50 1.42 15.66
CA LEU A 330 -0.10 1.80 15.81
C LEU A 330 0.80 0.55 15.87
N ALA A 331 1.92 0.58 15.15
CA ALA A 331 2.96 -0.45 15.14
C ALA A 331 4.32 0.12 15.52
N TYR A 332 5.13 -0.71 16.18
CA TYR A 332 6.52 -0.43 16.53
C TYR A 332 7.42 -1.51 15.95
N SER A 333 8.62 -1.15 15.47
CA SER A 333 9.65 -2.13 15.10
C SER A 333 10.41 -2.58 16.33
N ARG A 334 10.91 -3.82 16.31
CA ARG A 334 11.91 -4.33 17.26
C ARG A 334 13.25 -4.51 16.56
N GLY A 335 13.78 -3.41 16.03
CA GLY A 335 14.93 -3.38 15.13
C GLY A 335 14.52 -3.15 13.67
N LEU A 336 15.23 -2.24 13.00
CA LEU A 336 15.02 -1.90 11.59
C LEU A 336 16.21 -2.34 10.75
N ASP A 337 15.91 -3.00 9.64
CA ASP A 337 16.92 -3.26 8.63
C ASP A 337 17.07 -2.02 7.73
N VAL A 338 18.25 -1.40 7.80
CA VAL A 338 18.60 -0.26 6.96
C VAL A 338 19.70 -0.68 6.01
N GLY A 339 19.48 -0.52 4.71
CA GLY A 339 20.50 -0.82 3.72
C GLY A 339 21.72 0.09 3.87
N ALA A 340 22.92 -0.46 3.71
CA ALA A 340 24.16 0.31 3.67
C ALA A 340 24.18 1.40 2.59
N GLN A 341 25.01 2.42 2.81
CA GLN A 341 25.14 3.61 1.98
C GLN A 341 25.44 3.25 0.51
N GLY A 342 24.77 3.94 -0.41
CA GLY A 342 25.14 3.97 -1.83
C GLY A 342 24.80 2.74 -2.67
N SER A 343 24.25 1.65 -2.13
CA SER A 343 23.93 0.48 -2.95
C SER A 343 22.84 -0.46 -2.45
N SER A 344 22.51 -0.48 -1.17
CA SER A 344 21.44 -1.33 -0.63
C SER A 344 20.26 -0.49 -0.15
N LEU A 345 19.08 -0.79 -0.68
CA LEU A 345 17.79 -0.35 -0.17
C LEU A 345 17.09 -1.59 0.38
N ILE A 346 16.55 -1.48 1.59
CA ILE A 346 15.84 -2.58 2.25
C ILE A 346 14.37 -2.22 2.40
N VAL A 347 13.51 -3.15 2.00
CA VAL A 347 12.07 -3.05 2.23
C VAL A 347 11.80 -3.50 3.66
N ASN A 348 11.18 -2.62 4.44
CA ASN A 348 10.64 -2.89 5.75
C ASN A 348 9.11 -2.93 5.67
N GLN A 349 8.49 -3.63 6.62
CA GLN A 349 7.05 -3.85 6.64
C GLN A 349 6.50 -3.75 8.06
N PHE A 350 5.34 -3.12 8.18
CA PHE A 350 4.47 -3.15 9.34
C PHE A 350 3.06 -3.63 8.97
N THR A 351 2.42 -4.27 9.93
CA THR A 351 1.00 -4.63 9.87
C THR A 351 0.25 -3.81 10.91
N LEU A 352 -0.72 -3.01 10.46
CA LEU A 352 -1.62 -2.24 11.30
C LEU A 352 -2.98 -2.90 11.37
N ARG A 353 -3.49 -3.01 12.59
CA ARG A 353 -4.86 -3.43 12.84
C ARG A 353 -5.69 -2.23 13.24
N ILE A 354 -6.80 -2.02 12.56
CA ILE A 354 -7.74 -0.97 12.93
C ILE A 354 -8.72 -1.56 13.95
N PRO A 355 -8.90 -0.93 15.12
CA PRO A 355 -9.86 -1.39 16.12
C PRO A 355 -11.25 -1.61 15.50
N ALA A 356 -11.88 -2.74 15.81
CA ALA A 356 -13.18 -3.10 15.22
C ALA A 356 -14.31 -2.14 15.60
N ASN A 357 -14.14 -1.44 16.73
CA ASN A 357 -15.06 -0.47 17.29
C ASN A 357 -14.60 0.97 17.15
N TYR A 358 -13.54 1.22 16.37
CA TYR A 358 -13.20 2.58 15.94
C TYR A 358 -14.45 3.26 15.36
N ASN A 359 -14.81 4.44 15.86
CA ASN A 359 -15.97 5.16 15.35
C ASN A 359 -15.60 6.07 14.17
N LEU A 360 -15.66 5.52 12.96
CA LEU A 360 -15.38 6.29 11.74
C LEU A 360 -16.32 7.50 11.56
N SER A 361 -17.56 7.46 12.09
CA SER A 361 -18.49 8.58 11.92
C SER A 361 -18.07 9.84 12.67
N ASP A 362 -17.28 9.69 13.73
CA ASP A 362 -16.80 10.82 14.54
C ASP A 362 -15.55 11.47 13.92
N THR A 363 -14.92 10.78 12.96
CA THR A 363 -13.73 11.29 12.27
C THR A 363 -14.14 12.33 11.24
N LEU A 364 -13.56 13.53 11.37
CA LEU A 364 -13.85 14.65 10.47
C LEU A 364 -13.44 14.30 9.02
N PRO A 365 -14.05 14.91 7.98
CA PRO A 365 -13.64 14.68 6.60
C PRO A 365 -12.16 14.95 6.37
N PHE A 366 -11.48 14.11 5.58
CA PHE A 366 -10.06 14.24 5.25
C PHE A 366 -9.14 14.31 6.48
N SER A 367 -9.55 13.66 7.56
CA SER A 367 -8.89 13.78 8.86
C SER A 367 -8.35 12.44 9.36
N GLN A 368 -7.76 11.69 8.43
CA GLN A 368 -6.91 10.53 8.73
C GLN A 368 -5.51 10.81 8.19
N TRP A 369 -4.49 10.46 8.95
CA TRP A 369 -3.09 10.65 8.58
C TRP A 369 -2.30 9.37 8.85
N LEU A 370 -1.38 9.07 7.96
CA LEU A 370 -0.33 8.10 8.22
C LEU A 370 0.83 8.84 8.92
N ARG A 371 1.20 8.41 10.12
CA ARG A 371 2.34 8.99 10.87
C ARG A 371 3.48 7.99 11.00
N PHE A 372 4.72 8.49 10.96
CA PHE A 372 5.95 7.74 11.15
C PHE A 372 6.91 8.49 12.05
N GLY A 373 7.47 7.82 13.05
CA GLY A 373 8.51 8.37 13.95
C GLY A 373 9.65 7.39 14.21
N PHE A 374 10.82 7.89 14.60
CA PHE A 374 11.85 7.06 15.24
C PHE A 374 11.63 7.07 16.75
N THR A 375 11.69 5.91 17.41
CA THR A 375 11.69 5.83 18.88
C THR A 375 13.11 5.84 19.46
N ARG A 376 14.13 5.59 18.63
CA ARG A 376 15.54 5.62 19.02
C ARG A 376 16.38 6.53 18.14
N THR A 377 17.53 6.94 18.68
CA THR A 377 18.47 7.84 18.01
C THR A 377 19.25 7.12 16.91
N THR A 378 19.55 7.84 15.84
CA THR A 378 20.55 7.42 14.85
C THR A 378 21.95 7.76 15.31
N ALA A 379 23.00 7.30 14.62
CA ALA A 379 24.38 7.63 14.99
C ALA A 379 24.73 9.08 14.65
N VAL A 380 24.17 9.59 13.54
CA VAL A 380 24.31 10.97 13.08
C VAL A 380 22.95 11.54 12.66
N ASN A 381 22.81 12.86 12.67
CA ASN A 381 21.58 13.49 12.17
C ASN A 381 21.43 13.18 10.68
N ARG A 382 20.18 12.98 10.23
CA ARG A 382 19.85 12.79 8.81
C ARG A 382 20.56 11.56 8.19
N GLN A 383 20.79 10.52 9.00
CA GLN A 383 21.47 9.29 8.58
C GLN A 383 20.60 8.39 7.70
N ILE A 384 19.28 8.49 7.79
CA ILE A 384 18.35 7.57 7.13
C ILE A 384 17.69 8.26 5.96
N ARG A 385 17.65 7.58 4.81
CA ARG A 385 16.76 7.93 3.71
C ARG A 385 15.56 6.99 3.67
N LEU A 386 14.42 7.57 3.32
CA LEU A 386 13.18 6.88 3.05
C LEU A 386 12.78 7.17 1.60
N ASP A 387 12.72 6.12 0.78
CA ASP A 387 12.60 6.24 -0.68
C ASP A 387 11.18 6.00 -1.18
N LYS A 388 10.38 5.17 -0.49
CA LYS A 388 8.99 4.88 -0.83
C LYS A 388 8.21 4.46 0.39
N ILE A 389 6.91 4.70 0.35
CA ILE A 389 5.91 4.27 1.33
C ILE A 389 4.74 3.65 0.57
N TYR A 390 4.20 2.54 1.06
CA TYR A 390 2.97 1.94 0.59
C TYR A 390 2.06 1.77 1.79
N LEU A 391 0.80 2.11 1.62
CA LEU A 391 -0.27 1.85 2.59
C LEU A 391 -1.43 1.21 1.85
N GLY A 392 -1.79 -0.03 2.19
CA GLY A 392 -2.89 -0.71 1.52
C GLY A 392 -3.46 -1.90 2.29
N PRO A 393 -4.66 -2.38 1.93
CA PRO A 393 -5.35 -3.48 2.62
C PRO A 393 -4.80 -4.86 2.23
N THR A 394 -3.85 -4.93 1.31
CA THR A 394 -3.28 -6.19 0.82
C THR A 394 -1.79 -6.25 1.06
N TYR A 395 -1.32 -7.43 1.47
CA TYR A 395 0.08 -7.87 1.57
C TYR A 395 0.81 -7.93 0.20
N ASN A 396 0.31 -7.23 -0.82
CA ASN A 396 0.84 -7.34 -2.18
C ASN A 396 2.15 -6.56 -2.36
N LEU A 397 2.81 -6.84 -3.49
CA LEU A 397 3.96 -6.09 -3.99
C LEU A 397 3.63 -4.60 -4.22
N TRP A 398 4.67 -3.77 -4.24
CA TRP A 398 4.63 -2.33 -4.45
C TRP A 398 3.71 -1.88 -5.60
N SER A 399 2.86 -0.88 -5.32
CA SER A 399 2.14 -0.10 -6.32
C SER A 399 2.31 1.40 -6.03
N ASP A 400 2.41 2.19 -7.10
CA ASP A 400 2.35 3.64 -7.02
C ASP A 400 0.95 4.03 -6.52
N SER A 401 0.83 5.12 -5.77
CA SER A 401 -0.48 5.62 -5.36
C SER A 401 -1.27 6.05 -6.58
N THR A 402 -2.57 5.78 -6.60
CA THR A 402 -3.45 6.35 -7.60
C THR A 402 -3.54 7.88 -7.49
N PHE A 403 -3.09 8.44 -6.37
CA PHE A 403 -3.09 9.87 -6.11
C PHE A 403 -1.81 10.56 -6.58
N ASP A 404 -0.68 9.85 -6.68
CA ASP A 404 0.62 10.40 -7.03
C ASP A 404 0.59 11.23 -8.34
N PRO A 405 -0.06 10.79 -9.45
CA PRO A 405 -0.15 11.57 -10.69
C PRO A 405 -1.06 12.80 -10.61
N THR A 406 -1.91 12.91 -9.58
CA THR A 406 -2.85 14.04 -9.42
C THR A 406 -2.36 15.09 -8.42
N ASP A 407 -1.46 14.73 -7.51
CA ASP A 407 -0.76 15.67 -6.62
C ASP A 407 0.49 16.27 -7.28
N ALA A 408 0.99 15.67 -8.36
CA ALA A 408 2.11 16.19 -9.14
C ALA A 408 1.75 17.44 -10.00
N GLN A 409 0.65 18.14 -9.69
CA GLN A 409 0.27 19.37 -10.40
C GLN A 409 1.15 20.56 -9.99
N SER A 410 1.50 21.35 -11.00
CA SER A 410 2.39 22.51 -10.89
C SER A 410 1.89 23.53 -9.86
N SER A 411 2.77 24.00 -8.98
CA SER A 411 2.56 25.21 -8.19
C SER A 411 2.24 26.38 -9.14
N THR A 412 1.05 26.95 -9.06
CA THR A 412 0.64 28.14 -9.85
C THR A 412 1.09 29.43 -9.16
N SER A 413 2.35 29.50 -8.71
CA SER A 413 2.90 30.77 -8.24
C SER A 413 3.07 31.71 -9.44
N GLU A 414 2.07 32.56 -9.68
CA GLU A 414 2.17 33.67 -10.62
C GLU A 414 3.33 34.57 -10.18
N THR A 415 4.34 34.69 -11.03
CA THR A 415 5.38 35.71 -10.88
C THR A 415 4.72 37.07 -11.05
N SER A 416 4.51 37.80 -9.96
CA SER A 416 4.18 39.22 -10.02
C SER A 416 5.41 40.01 -10.48
N GLY A 417 5.66 40.00 -11.79
CA GLY A 417 6.75 40.75 -12.44
C GLY A 417 6.23 41.37 -13.73
N THR A 418 6.13 42.69 -13.74
CA THR A 418 5.66 43.51 -14.87
C THR A 418 6.41 43.17 -16.17
N PRO A 419 5.72 42.90 -17.30
CA PRO A 419 6.38 42.53 -18.54
C PRO A 419 7.03 43.77 -19.19
N ILE A 420 8.36 43.80 -19.25
CA ILE A 420 9.11 44.68 -20.15
C ILE A 420 9.27 43.94 -21.48
N GLY A 421 8.81 44.59 -22.55
CA GLY A 421 8.60 43.99 -23.86
C GLY A 421 9.85 43.45 -24.57
N GLY A 422 9.57 42.55 -25.50
CA GLY A 422 10.51 42.04 -26.49
C GLY A 422 9.77 41.07 -27.41
N GLY A 423 9.32 41.58 -28.55
CA GLY A 423 8.52 40.84 -29.51
C GLY A 423 9.25 39.61 -30.07
N GLY A 424 8.65 38.46 -29.86
CA GLY A 424 8.83 37.25 -30.64
C GLY A 424 7.50 36.54 -30.59
N ILE A 425 6.91 36.25 -31.75
CA ILE A 425 5.67 35.47 -31.84
C ILE A 425 5.90 34.19 -31.03
N PRO A 426 5.13 33.91 -29.97
CA PRO A 426 5.25 32.64 -29.27
C PRO A 426 4.91 31.55 -30.29
N GLN A 427 5.90 30.74 -30.64
CA GLN A 427 5.57 29.37 -31.02
C GLN A 427 4.96 28.77 -29.77
N ASP A 428 3.64 28.57 -29.77
CA ASP A 428 2.97 27.85 -28.71
C ASP A 428 3.77 26.58 -28.40
N PRO A 429 4.28 26.41 -27.16
CA PRO A 429 4.91 25.16 -26.79
C PRO A 429 3.88 24.04 -27.03
N PRO A 430 4.29 22.88 -27.57
CA PRO A 430 3.37 21.78 -27.80
C PRO A 430 2.63 21.47 -26.49
N PRO A 431 1.30 21.28 -26.53
CA PRO A 431 0.51 21.10 -25.32
C PRO A 431 1.07 19.95 -24.46
N PRO A 432 1.06 20.08 -23.13
CA PRO A 432 1.72 19.15 -22.21
C PRO A 432 1.18 17.73 -22.41
N GLY A 433 2.11 16.83 -22.73
CA GLY A 433 1.85 15.51 -23.29
C GLY A 433 1.60 14.43 -22.24
N GLY A 434 0.37 14.34 -21.72
CA GLY A 434 -0.08 13.17 -20.98
C GLY A 434 -0.08 11.88 -21.83
N GLY A 435 0.06 10.71 -21.21
CA GLY A 435 -0.11 9.42 -21.89
C GLY A 435 -1.48 9.31 -22.58
N GLY A 436 -1.47 8.92 -23.85
CA GLY A 436 -2.70 8.68 -24.60
C GLY A 436 -3.44 7.45 -24.09
N CYS A 437 -4.65 7.63 -23.59
CA CYS A 437 -5.42 6.56 -22.97
C CYS A 437 -6.85 6.49 -23.54
N LEU A 438 -7.34 5.25 -23.73
CA LEU A 438 -8.72 4.92 -24.09
C LEU A 438 -9.50 4.47 -22.85
N ARG A 439 -10.82 4.59 -22.86
CA ARG A 439 -11.68 4.08 -21.77
C ARG A 439 -11.68 2.54 -21.76
N PHE A 440 -11.68 1.91 -20.59
CA PHE A 440 -11.55 0.45 -20.43
C PHE A 440 -12.61 -0.41 -21.10
N ASP A 441 -13.79 0.15 -21.39
CA ASP A 441 -14.86 -0.51 -22.15
C ASP A 441 -14.61 -0.49 -23.66
N THR A 442 -13.62 0.28 -24.15
CA THR A 442 -13.28 0.35 -25.57
C THR A 442 -12.79 -1.02 -26.04
N PRO A 443 -13.42 -1.64 -27.05
CA PRO A 443 -12.98 -2.92 -27.57
C PRO A 443 -11.67 -2.76 -28.33
N VAL A 444 -10.75 -3.69 -28.06
CA VAL A 444 -9.41 -3.80 -28.66
C VAL A 444 -9.35 -5.11 -29.42
N TRP A 445 -8.73 -5.09 -30.60
CA TRP A 445 -8.57 -6.30 -31.40
C TRP A 445 -7.41 -7.14 -30.85
N ARG A 446 -7.75 -8.19 -30.10
CA ARG A 446 -6.84 -9.17 -29.51
C ARG A 446 -6.71 -10.36 -30.45
N VAL A 447 -5.49 -10.88 -30.57
CA VAL A 447 -5.17 -12.13 -31.24
C VAL A 447 -4.97 -13.19 -30.16
N ASP A 448 -5.79 -14.23 -30.17
CA ASP A 448 -5.70 -15.32 -29.21
C ASP A 448 -4.50 -16.26 -29.48
N LEU A 449 -4.46 -17.40 -28.79
CA LEU A 449 -3.39 -18.39 -28.94
C LEU A 449 -3.46 -19.13 -30.28
N ASP A 450 -4.66 -19.28 -30.84
CA ASP A 450 -4.92 -19.99 -32.08
C ASP A 450 -4.72 -19.08 -33.32
N GLY A 451 -4.59 -17.77 -33.09
CA GLY A 451 -4.36 -16.76 -34.11
C GLY A 451 -5.64 -16.07 -34.58
N GLU A 452 -6.78 -16.39 -33.96
CA GLU A 452 -8.07 -15.77 -34.25
C GLU A 452 -8.13 -14.38 -33.62
N VAL A 453 -8.89 -13.49 -34.27
CA VAL A 453 -9.05 -12.10 -33.84
C VAL A 453 -10.37 -11.95 -33.11
N GLU A 454 -10.32 -11.50 -31.85
CA GLU A 454 -11.49 -11.17 -31.04
C GLU A 454 -11.47 -9.71 -30.59
N ARG A 455 -12.65 -9.16 -30.31
CA ARG A 455 -12.82 -7.81 -29.75
C ARG A 455 -12.96 -7.91 -28.24
N THR A 456 -11.91 -7.57 -27.53
CA THR A 456 -11.85 -7.68 -26.07
C THR A 456 -11.82 -6.29 -25.45
N PRO A 457 -12.70 -5.98 -24.47
CA PRO A 457 -12.64 -4.71 -23.76
C PRO A 457 -11.23 -4.45 -23.24
N GLN A 458 -10.73 -3.23 -23.42
CA GLN A 458 -9.38 -2.88 -23.03
C GLN A 458 -9.04 -3.27 -21.58
N GLY A 459 -9.97 -3.07 -20.63
CA GLY A 459 -9.78 -3.42 -19.23
C GLY A 459 -9.63 -4.92 -18.96
N MET A 460 -9.95 -5.76 -19.93
CA MET A 460 -9.80 -7.23 -19.86
C MET A 460 -8.52 -7.74 -20.50
N ILE A 461 -7.79 -6.90 -21.24
CA ILE A 461 -6.49 -7.27 -21.81
C ILE A 461 -5.47 -7.51 -20.68
N ARG A 462 -4.68 -8.58 -20.79
CA ARG A 462 -3.72 -9.04 -19.79
C ARG A 462 -2.30 -9.09 -20.35
N TRP A 463 -1.35 -9.31 -19.45
CA TRP A 463 0.04 -9.60 -19.81
C TRP A 463 0.13 -10.82 -20.72
N GLY A 464 0.94 -10.73 -21.78
CA GLY A 464 1.15 -11.80 -22.74
C GLY A 464 0.14 -11.85 -23.89
N ASP A 465 -0.95 -11.09 -23.82
CA ASP A 465 -1.94 -11.05 -24.91
C ASP A 465 -1.34 -10.48 -26.19
N GLY A 466 -1.70 -11.08 -27.33
CA GLY A 466 -1.39 -10.54 -28.64
C GLY A 466 -2.42 -9.49 -29.03
N LEU A 467 -2.00 -8.34 -29.53
CA LEU A 467 -2.86 -7.36 -30.18
C LEU A 467 -2.53 -7.31 -31.66
N VAL A 468 -3.55 -7.07 -32.49
CA VAL A 468 -3.36 -6.85 -33.92
C VAL A 468 -2.44 -5.63 -34.11
N SER A 469 -1.23 -5.88 -34.62
CA SER A 469 -0.32 -4.83 -35.12
C SER A 469 -0.55 -4.69 -36.62
N ASP A 470 0.07 -3.67 -37.21
CA ASP A 470 0.18 -3.54 -38.66
C ASP A 470 0.65 -4.84 -39.37
N LEU A 471 0.55 -4.85 -40.71
CA LEU A 471 0.64 -5.96 -41.69
C LEU A 471 1.80 -7.00 -41.54
N ARG A 472 2.60 -6.98 -40.48
CA ARG A 472 3.79 -7.82 -40.27
C ARG A 472 3.82 -8.60 -38.93
N GLY A 473 2.75 -8.57 -38.11
CA GLY A 473 2.66 -9.47 -36.95
C GLY A 473 1.71 -9.04 -35.83
N LYS A 474 1.86 -9.64 -34.65
CA LYS A 474 1.16 -9.24 -33.41
C LYS A 474 2.09 -8.47 -32.47
N ASN A 475 1.55 -7.45 -31.81
CA ASN A 475 2.21 -6.79 -30.69
C ASN A 475 1.81 -7.49 -29.39
N VAL A 476 2.77 -7.94 -28.59
CA VAL A 476 2.50 -8.61 -27.31
C VAL A 476 2.41 -7.57 -26.20
N VAL A 477 1.38 -7.66 -25.37
CA VAL A 477 1.21 -6.80 -24.19
C VAL A 477 2.21 -7.19 -23.13
N ARG A 478 3.20 -6.33 -22.88
CA ARG A 478 4.15 -6.46 -21.78
C ARG A 478 3.59 -5.93 -20.47
N GLN A 479 2.66 -4.98 -20.52
CA GLN A 479 1.99 -4.45 -19.32
C GLN A 479 0.77 -3.62 -19.74
N PRO A 480 -0.45 -3.92 -19.24
CA PRO A 480 -1.54 -2.94 -19.25
C PRO A 480 -1.19 -1.78 -18.33
N ILE A 481 -1.37 -0.54 -18.78
CA ILE A 481 -1.12 0.67 -17.99
C ILE A 481 -2.49 1.28 -17.66
N PRO A 482 -3.02 1.04 -16.45
CA PRO A 482 -4.26 1.65 -16.02
C PRO A 482 -4.06 3.15 -15.75
N GLY A 483 -5.14 3.90 -15.85
CA GLY A 483 -5.24 5.30 -15.49
C GLY A 483 -6.70 5.66 -15.25
N SER A 484 -6.94 6.92 -14.93
CA SER A 484 -8.28 7.39 -14.61
C SER A 484 -8.43 8.84 -15.09
N ALA A 485 -9.62 9.21 -15.58
CA ALA A 485 -9.89 10.57 -16.02
C ALA A 485 -11.37 10.93 -15.89
N ARG A 486 -11.64 12.16 -15.44
CA ARG A 486 -13.00 12.75 -15.44
C ARG A 486 -13.33 13.46 -16.75
N PHE A 487 -12.32 13.97 -17.44
CA PHE A 487 -12.50 14.67 -18.72
C PHE A 487 -12.03 13.79 -19.88
N LEU A 488 -12.95 13.42 -20.77
CA LEU A 488 -12.67 12.61 -21.95
C LEU A 488 -13.27 13.26 -23.20
N TYR A 489 -12.64 13.02 -24.35
CA TYR A 489 -13.24 13.30 -25.64
C TYR A 489 -13.93 12.05 -26.16
N ARG A 490 -15.19 12.20 -26.61
CA ARG A 490 -15.82 11.24 -27.50
C ARG A 490 -15.48 11.62 -28.93
N LEU A 491 -14.79 10.73 -29.64
CA LEU A 491 -14.46 10.89 -31.05
C LEU A 491 -15.31 9.93 -31.88
N GLU A 492 -15.91 10.40 -32.96
CA GLU A 492 -16.71 9.60 -33.90
C GLU A 492 -16.20 9.83 -35.33
N PHE A 493 -16.01 8.75 -36.08
CA PHE A 493 -15.36 8.74 -37.39
C PHE A 493 -16.33 8.33 -38.50
N GLU A 494 -16.02 8.67 -39.75
CA GLU A 494 -16.91 8.43 -40.91
C GLU A 494 -17.15 6.95 -41.20
N ASN A 495 -16.26 6.06 -40.75
CA ASN A 495 -16.44 4.61 -40.83
C ASN A 495 -17.33 4.03 -39.71
N GLY A 496 -17.99 4.89 -38.91
CA GLY A 496 -18.88 4.47 -37.82
C GLY A 496 -18.17 4.12 -36.52
N VAL A 497 -16.84 4.15 -36.47
CA VAL A 497 -16.08 3.89 -35.25
C VAL A 497 -16.19 5.06 -34.29
N TRP A 498 -16.32 4.78 -32.99
CA TRP A 498 -16.23 5.78 -31.94
C TRP A 498 -15.59 5.24 -30.66
N PHE A 499 -15.04 6.13 -29.83
CA PHE A 499 -14.48 5.78 -28.52
C PHE A 499 -14.34 7.02 -27.63
N PHE A 500 -14.12 6.77 -26.33
CA PHE A 500 -13.72 7.80 -25.36
C PHE A 500 -12.21 7.75 -25.11
N CYS A 501 -11.57 8.91 -25.11
CA CYS A 501 -10.13 8.99 -24.90
C CYS A 501 -9.71 10.23 -24.11
N SER A 502 -8.52 10.18 -23.52
CA SER A 502 -7.91 11.32 -22.84
C SER A 502 -7.58 12.46 -23.83
N LYS A 503 -7.36 13.66 -23.30
CA LYS A 503 -6.98 14.84 -24.11
C LYS A 503 -5.72 14.63 -24.95
N THR A 504 -4.81 13.81 -24.48
CA THR A 504 -3.50 13.58 -25.10
C THR A 504 -3.43 12.30 -25.93
N HIS A 505 -4.55 11.61 -26.11
CA HIS A 505 -4.65 10.40 -26.92
C HIS A 505 -4.18 10.65 -28.36
N GLN A 506 -3.31 9.76 -28.87
CA GLN A 506 -2.68 9.91 -30.18
C GLN A 506 -3.15 8.85 -31.17
N MET A 507 -3.52 9.30 -32.36
CA MET A 507 -3.88 8.46 -33.50
C MET A 507 -2.90 8.72 -34.65
N PRO A 508 -2.52 7.70 -35.43
CA PRO A 508 -1.72 7.88 -36.64
C PRO A 508 -2.49 8.67 -37.69
N ALA A 509 -1.81 9.61 -38.35
CA ALA A 509 -2.37 10.36 -39.46
C ALA A 509 -2.16 9.65 -40.82
N GLY A 510 -1.23 8.70 -40.91
CA GLY A 510 -0.89 7.99 -42.14
C GLY A 510 -0.52 6.51 -41.94
N ALA A 511 -0.46 5.77 -43.05
CA ALA A 511 -0.29 4.31 -43.10
C ALA A 511 0.90 3.80 -42.29
N ASN A 512 2.07 4.40 -42.51
CA ASN A 512 3.31 3.99 -41.86
C ASN A 512 3.55 4.66 -40.51
N GLY A 513 2.54 5.36 -39.97
CA GLY A 513 2.68 6.10 -38.70
C GLY A 513 3.41 7.42 -38.89
N GLU A 514 3.39 7.92 -40.11
CA GLU A 514 3.80 9.28 -40.44
C GLU A 514 2.71 10.23 -39.96
N GLY A 515 3.09 11.16 -39.08
CA GLY A 515 2.18 12.13 -38.50
C GLY A 515 1.29 11.58 -37.38
N ARG A 516 0.94 12.45 -36.44
CA ARG A 516 0.13 12.14 -35.27
C ARG A 516 -1.01 13.13 -35.14
N ARG A 517 -2.19 12.64 -34.76
CA ARG A 517 -3.35 13.43 -34.38
C ARG A 517 -3.59 13.24 -32.88
N VAL A 518 -3.42 14.32 -32.13
CA VAL A 518 -3.68 14.36 -30.69
C VAL A 518 -5.14 14.76 -30.48
N ALA A 519 -5.90 14.01 -29.68
CA ALA A 519 -7.33 14.23 -29.47
C ALA A 519 -7.68 15.69 -29.12
N LEU A 520 -6.89 16.35 -28.25
CA LEU A 520 -7.05 17.77 -27.90
C LEU A 520 -6.99 18.68 -29.13
N LEU A 521 -6.03 18.45 -30.02
CA LEU A 521 -5.76 19.30 -31.19
C LEU A 521 -6.61 18.91 -32.42
N SER A 522 -7.16 17.70 -32.46
CA SER A 522 -7.97 17.24 -33.59
C SER A 522 -9.24 18.07 -33.76
N LYS A 523 -9.58 18.36 -35.01
CA LYS A 523 -10.79 19.06 -35.44
C LYS A 523 -11.64 18.17 -36.35
N VAL A 524 -12.95 18.40 -36.38
CA VAL A 524 -13.85 17.73 -37.33
C VAL A 524 -13.35 18.00 -38.75
N GLY A 525 -13.25 16.95 -39.57
CA GLY A 525 -12.64 16.96 -40.89
C GLY A 525 -11.19 16.45 -40.92
N ASP A 526 -10.50 16.37 -39.78
CA ASP A 526 -9.16 15.78 -39.72
C ASP A 526 -9.18 14.29 -40.06
N THR A 527 -8.18 13.86 -40.81
CA THR A 527 -7.98 12.45 -41.17
C THR A 527 -7.04 11.75 -40.20
N VAL A 528 -7.40 10.53 -39.81
CA VAL A 528 -6.57 9.54 -39.11
C VAL A 528 -6.47 8.25 -39.94
N TRP A 529 -5.58 7.34 -39.56
CA TRP A 529 -5.51 6.01 -40.15
C TRP A 529 -6.42 5.04 -39.37
N GLY A 530 -7.27 4.33 -40.08
CA GLY A 530 -8.20 3.35 -39.52
C GLY A 530 -8.38 2.16 -40.47
N ARG A 531 -9.27 1.25 -40.08
CA ARG A 531 -9.73 0.12 -40.88
C ARG A 531 -11.21 0.29 -41.16
N THR A 532 -11.61 0.08 -42.40
CA THR A 532 -13.01 0.13 -42.84
C THR A 532 -13.31 -1.11 -43.67
N ASN A 533 -14.25 -1.96 -43.23
CA ASN A 533 -14.56 -3.25 -43.87
C ASN A 533 -13.29 -4.08 -44.18
N GLY A 534 -12.38 -4.19 -43.21
CA GLY A 534 -11.16 -5.01 -43.35
C GLY A 534 -10.01 -4.34 -44.10
N VAL A 535 -10.22 -3.15 -44.69
CA VAL A 535 -9.19 -2.42 -45.46
C VAL A 535 -8.66 -1.24 -44.66
N ASP A 536 -7.33 -1.18 -44.48
CA ASP A 536 -6.66 -0.07 -43.81
C ASP A 536 -6.57 1.16 -44.72
N GLY A 537 -6.95 2.34 -44.22
CA GLY A 537 -7.03 3.56 -45.01
C GLY A 537 -7.24 4.83 -44.17
N PRO A 538 -7.25 6.01 -44.83
CA PRO A 538 -7.61 7.26 -44.18
C PRO A 538 -9.09 7.28 -43.79
N VAL A 539 -9.39 7.75 -42.58
CA VAL A 539 -10.75 7.91 -42.04
C VAL A 539 -10.89 9.29 -41.42
N LYS A 540 -11.94 10.03 -41.79
CA LYS A 540 -12.20 11.39 -41.26
C LYS A 540 -12.92 11.37 -39.91
N LEU A 541 -12.50 12.26 -39.02
CA LEU A 541 -13.21 12.60 -37.79
C LEU A 541 -14.46 13.41 -38.12
N VAL A 542 -15.65 12.87 -37.86
CA VAL A 542 -16.93 13.54 -38.16
C VAL A 542 -17.52 14.26 -36.96
N LYS A 543 -17.16 13.85 -35.74
CA LYS A 543 -17.64 14.49 -34.51
C LYS A 543 -16.64 14.35 -33.36
N LYS A 544 -16.52 15.43 -32.58
CA LYS A 544 -15.73 15.50 -31.35
C LYS A 544 -16.56 16.19 -30.27
N THR A 545 -16.78 15.50 -29.16
CA THR A 545 -17.54 16.03 -28.02
C THR A 545 -16.68 15.92 -26.76
N SER A 546 -16.59 17.00 -25.97
CA SER A 546 -15.97 16.94 -24.64
C SER A 546 -17.00 16.47 -23.61
N HIS A 547 -16.60 15.53 -22.76
CA HIS A 547 -17.42 14.99 -21.70
C HIS A 547 -16.70 15.14 -20.36
N VAL A 548 -17.42 15.69 -19.38
CA VAL A 548 -17.04 15.69 -17.97
C VAL A 548 -17.94 14.68 -17.27
N PHE A 549 -17.36 13.58 -16.79
CA PHE A 549 -18.07 12.58 -16.02
C PHE A 549 -18.15 13.00 -14.54
N LYS A 550 -19.26 12.66 -13.88
CA LYS A 550 -19.43 12.91 -12.43
C LYS A 550 -18.43 12.13 -11.61
N GLU A 551 -18.11 10.92 -12.06
CA GLU A 551 -17.14 10.01 -11.45
C GLU A 551 -15.96 9.81 -12.38
N GLU A 552 -14.82 9.46 -11.80
CA GLU A 552 -13.62 9.19 -12.56
C GLU A 552 -13.78 7.91 -13.39
N GLN A 553 -13.47 7.99 -14.69
CA GLN A 553 -13.62 6.86 -15.60
C GLN A 553 -12.29 6.12 -15.71
N ALA A 554 -12.33 4.79 -15.58
CA ALA A 554 -11.17 3.95 -15.82
C ALA A 554 -10.76 4.02 -17.31
N ILE A 555 -9.52 4.41 -17.55
CA ILE A 555 -8.88 4.51 -18.86
C ILE A 555 -7.55 3.78 -18.83
N GLY A 556 -6.94 3.53 -19.98
CA GLY A 556 -5.54 3.12 -19.97
C GLY A 556 -4.94 2.98 -21.36
N THR A 557 -3.76 2.38 -21.35
CA THR A 557 -2.99 2.07 -22.56
C THR A 557 -2.19 0.78 -22.33
N PHE A 558 -1.30 0.43 -23.26
CA PHE A 558 -0.52 -0.80 -23.17
C PHE A 558 0.94 -0.53 -23.41
N ASN A 559 1.83 -1.09 -22.60
CA ASN A 559 3.23 -1.26 -22.97
C ASN A 559 3.34 -2.49 -23.88
N LEU A 560 3.50 -2.29 -25.18
CA LEU A 560 3.62 -3.37 -26.16
C LEU A 560 5.08 -3.69 -26.48
N THR A 561 5.36 -4.96 -26.75
CA THR A 561 6.59 -5.49 -27.36
C THR A 561 6.27 -6.13 -28.70
N GLY A 562 7.09 -5.87 -29.71
CA GLY A 562 6.86 -6.39 -31.06
C GLY A 562 7.98 -6.02 -32.02
N PRO A 563 7.93 -6.54 -33.27
CA PRO A 563 8.99 -6.42 -34.26
C PRO A 563 9.20 -4.98 -34.77
N MET A 564 8.24 -4.09 -34.53
CA MET A 564 8.38 -2.67 -34.84
C MET A 564 9.22 -1.91 -33.81
N LYS A 565 9.89 -0.84 -34.29
CA LYS A 565 10.45 0.21 -33.42
C LYS A 565 9.37 0.70 -32.45
N ILE A 566 9.76 0.96 -31.20
CA ILE A 566 8.86 1.31 -30.08
C ILE A 566 7.90 2.46 -30.48
N GLU A 567 8.42 3.47 -31.16
CA GLU A 567 7.69 4.66 -31.62
C GLU A 567 6.57 4.41 -32.64
N ASN A 568 6.54 3.23 -33.26
CA ASN A 568 5.57 2.85 -34.29
C ASN A 568 4.61 1.75 -33.86
N ARG A 569 4.74 1.24 -32.62
CA ARG A 569 3.87 0.18 -32.11
C ARG A 569 2.44 0.71 -32.01
N ARG A 570 1.51 0.00 -32.64
CA ARG A 570 0.11 0.38 -32.74
C ARG A 570 -0.79 -0.82 -32.49
N TYR A 571 -2.05 -0.53 -32.21
CA TYR A 571 -3.11 -1.52 -32.08
C TYR A 571 -4.43 -0.96 -32.62
N LEU A 572 -5.37 -1.83 -32.96
CA LEU A 572 -6.71 -1.48 -33.40
C LEU A 572 -7.68 -1.45 -32.21
N ALA A 573 -8.48 -0.39 -32.11
CA ALA A 573 -9.54 -0.28 -31.12
C ALA A 573 -10.70 0.61 -31.60
N GLY A 574 -11.81 0.56 -30.85
CA GLY A 574 -12.97 1.43 -31.04
C GLY A 574 -14.28 0.66 -31.20
N HIS A 575 -15.37 1.23 -30.69
CA HIS A 575 -16.71 0.68 -30.86
C HIS A 575 -17.17 0.89 -32.29
N SER A 576 -17.68 -0.15 -32.93
CA SER A 576 -18.23 -0.09 -34.29
C SER A 576 -19.38 -1.08 -34.41
N ILE A 577 -20.38 -0.73 -35.22
CA ILE A 577 -21.47 -1.64 -35.63
C ILE A 577 -20.95 -2.66 -36.65
N ASP A 578 -19.95 -2.28 -37.45
CA ASP A 578 -19.24 -3.19 -38.34
C ASP A 578 -18.06 -3.83 -37.59
N ASP A 579 -18.03 -5.16 -37.56
CA ASP A 579 -17.00 -5.95 -36.88
C ASP A 579 -15.62 -5.82 -37.52
N ASP A 580 -15.55 -5.31 -38.75
CA ASP A 580 -14.30 -5.12 -39.48
C ASP A 580 -13.79 -3.67 -39.50
N SER A 581 -14.45 -2.76 -38.78
CA SER A 581 -14.06 -1.35 -38.70
C SER A 581 -13.47 -0.98 -37.33
N ALA A 582 -12.32 -0.30 -37.33
CA ALA A 582 -11.61 0.16 -36.14
C ALA A 582 -10.70 1.36 -36.45
N ILE A 583 -10.16 2.03 -35.44
CA ILE A 583 -9.14 3.08 -35.61
C ILE A 583 -7.80 2.54 -35.12
N TRP A 584 -6.70 3.00 -35.72
CA TRP A 584 -5.36 2.68 -35.22
C TRP A 584 -5.00 3.63 -34.08
N HIS A 585 -4.34 3.10 -33.05
CA HIS A 585 -3.92 3.86 -31.87
C HIS A 585 -2.43 3.67 -31.68
N TYR A 586 -1.70 4.74 -31.35
CA TYR A 586 -0.31 4.59 -30.92
C TYR A 586 -0.25 4.01 -29.52
N ASN A 587 0.61 3.02 -29.35
CA ASN A 587 1.20 2.74 -28.05
C ASN A 587 2.36 3.72 -27.86
N ARG A 588 2.18 4.73 -27.01
CA ARG A 588 3.32 5.44 -26.44
C ARG A 588 3.71 4.71 -25.16
N LYS A 589 4.95 4.21 -25.10
CA LYS A 589 5.66 4.11 -23.83
C LYS A 589 5.58 5.53 -23.24
N PRO A 590 5.13 5.78 -22.01
CA PRO A 590 5.43 7.06 -21.38
C PRO A 590 6.94 7.21 -21.50
N ASP A 591 7.39 8.18 -22.30
CA ASP A 591 8.80 8.39 -22.53
C ASP A 591 9.44 8.54 -21.15
N SER A 592 10.61 7.94 -20.93
CA SER A 592 11.26 7.83 -19.62
C SER A 592 11.79 9.15 -19.05
N GLY A 593 11.09 10.24 -19.33
CA GLY A 593 11.29 11.60 -18.84
C GLY A 593 9.99 12.41 -18.85
N TRP A 594 8.83 11.76 -18.66
CA TRP A 594 7.52 12.42 -18.64
C TRP A 594 6.65 11.82 -17.52
N GLU A 595 6.93 12.28 -16.31
CA GLU A 595 6.03 13.05 -15.46
C GLU A 595 4.54 13.11 -15.90
N PHE A 596 3.66 12.46 -15.12
CA PHE A 596 2.20 12.45 -15.27
C PHE A 596 1.50 13.41 -14.33
#